data_AF-A0A6M1Z166-F1
#
_entry.id   AF-A0A6M1Z166-F1
#
_cell.length_a   1.000
_cell.length_b   1.000
_cell.length_c   1.000
_cell.angle_alpha   90.00
_cell.angle_beta   90.00
_cell.angle_gamma   90.00
#
_symmetry.space_group_name_H-M   'P 1'
#
loop_
_entity.id
_entity.type
_entity.pdbx_description
1 polymer ?
#
loop_
_entity_poly.entity_id
_entity_poly.type
_entity_poly.pdbx_seq_one_letter_code
_entity_poly.pdbx_strand_id
1 'polypeptide(L)' 'MTKESLTNESLKGICNSNFALAHFGIALGRYFISSGREPHLRDVVKEMKRHPDPNYVDVLRQIDEQEENKEPEQQYPE' A
#
# COMPACT_ATOMS: atom_id res chain seq x y z
N MET A 1 4.33 -1.41 25.23
CA MET A 1 3.98 -1.76 23.83
C MET A 1 4.92 -2.86 23.36
N THR A 2 4.43 -4.08 23.18
CA THR A 2 5.20 -5.21 22.67
C THR A 2 5.59 -4.95 21.22
N LYS A 3 6.89 -5.06 20.89
CA LYS A 3 7.33 -5.08 19.49
C LYS A 3 6.74 -6.36 18.90
N GLU A 4 5.66 -6.27 18.13
CA GLU A 4 5.23 -7.39 17.30
C GLU A 4 6.41 -7.80 16.44
N SER A 5 6.82 -9.07 16.59
CA SER A 5 7.91 -9.67 15.84
C SER A 5 7.35 -10.05 14.48
N LEU A 6 8.00 -9.58 13.41
CA LEU A 6 7.60 -9.87 12.02
C LEU A 6 8.00 -11.32 11.69
N THR A 7 7.14 -12.26 12.04
CA THR A 7 7.32 -13.69 11.77
C THR A 7 6.33 -14.18 10.72
N ASN A 8 6.64 -15.28 10.05
CA ASN A 8 5.70 -15.91 9.12
C ASN A 8 4.37 -16.25 9.78
N GLU A 9 4.39 -16.69 11.05
CA GLU A 9 3.18 -16.95 11.83
C GLU A 9 2.34 -15.69 12.04
N SER A 10 2.97 -14.53 12.25
CA SER A 10 2.28 -13.24 12.42
C SER A 10 1.60 -12.71 11.14
N LEU A 11 1.94 -13.30 9.98
CA LEU A 11 1.44 -12.93 8.66
C LEU A 11 0.54 -14.00 8.04
N LYS A 12 0.33 -15.10 8.77
CA LYS A 12 -0.49 -16.22 8.32
C LYS A 12 -1.95 -15.79 8.16
N GLY A 13 -2.58 -16.15 7.05
CA GLY A 13 -3.97 -15.82 6.76
C GLY A 13 -4.20 -14.47 6.07
N ILE A 14 -3.16 -13.64 5.89
CA ILE A 14 -3.26 -12.41 5.07
C ILE A 14 -3.38 -12.77 3.59
N CYS A 15 -2.64 -13.78 3.14
CA CYS A 15 -2.69 -14.27 1.76
C CYS A 15 -2.75 -15.80 1.73
N ASN A 16 -3.25 -16.35 0.62
CA ASN A 16 -3.40 -17.79 0.41
C ASN A 16 -2.05 -18.54 0.32
N SER A 17 -0.94 -17.83 0.12
CA SER A 17 0.41 -18.41 0.09
C SER A 17 1.46 -17.38 0.48
N ASN A 18 2.63 -17.87 0.93
CA ASN A 18 3.79 -17.02 1.21
C ASN A 18 4.29 -16.27 -0.04
N PHE A 19 4.13 -16.86 -1.23
CA PHE A 19 4.46 -16.20 -2.49
C PHE A 19 3.53 -15.01 -2.75
N ALA A 20 2.22 -15.18 -2.56
CA ALA A 20 1.26 -14.09 -2.70
C ALA A 20 1.51 -12.98 -1.67
N LEU A 21 1.86 -13.35 -0.43
CA LEU A 21 2.23 -12.42 0.62
C LEU A 21 3.47 -11.59 0.24
N ALA A 22 4.53 -12.25 -0.22
CA ALA A 22 5.75 -11.57 -0.66
C ALA A 22 5.49 -10.66 -1.85
N HIS A 23 4.73 -11.13 -2.84
CA HIS A 23 4.36 -10.34 -4.01
C HIS A 23 3.57 -9.09 -3.62
N PHE A 24 2.58 -9.24 -2.73
CA PHE A 24 1.78 -8.12 -2.24
C PHE A 24 2.64 -7.10 -1.49
N GLY A 25 3.51 -7.54 -0.59
CA GLY A 25 4.43 -6.64 0.13
C GLY A 25 5.40 -5.90 -0.80
N ILE A 26 5.94 -6.57 -1.81
CA ILE A 26 6.82 -5.93 -2.82
C ILE A 26 6.04 -4.90 -3.64
N ALA A 27 4.83 -5.23 -4.08
CA ALA A 27 3.99 -4.34 -4.88
C ALA A 27 3.63 -3.07 -4.09
N LEU A 28 3.23 -3.22 -2.83
CA LEU A 28 2.87 -2.11 -1.97
C LEU A 28 4.09 -1.25 -1.60
N GLY A 29 5.24 -1.87 -1.29
CA GLY A 29 6.48 -1.15 -1.05
C GLY A 29 6.92 -0.31 -2.26
N ARG A 30 6.82 -0.87 -3.47
CA ARG A 30 7.08 -0.13 -4.71
C ARG A 30 6.13 1.05 -4.89
N TYR A 31 4.84 0.85 -4.62
CA TYR A 31 3.82 1.91 -4.71
C TYR A 31 4.13 3.09 -3.76
N PHE A 32 4.52 2.79 -2.51
CA PHE A 32 4.89 3.85 -1.57
C PHE A 32 6.13 4.63 -2.00
N ILE A 33 7.16 3.94 -2.50
CA ILE A 33 8.35 4.60 -3.05
C ILE A 33 7.98 5.49 -4.24
N SER A 34 7.14 5.02 -5.17
CA SER A 34 6.71 5.82 -6.32
C SER A 34 5.85 7.03 -5.95
N SER A 35 5.07 6.95 -4.87
CA SER A 35 4.29 8.07 -4.34
C SER A 35 5.12 9.02 -3.44
N GLY A 36 6.45 8.90 -3.45
CA GLY A 36 7.35 9.76 -2.69
C GLY A 36 7.37 9.50 -1.19
N ARG A 37 6.79 8.37 -0.73
CA ARG A 37 6.81 7.95 0.67
C ARG A 37 8.02 7.03 0.91
N GLU A 38 8.65 7.15 2.07
CA GLU A 38 9.67 6.19 2.53
C GLU A 38 9.04 5.22 3.53
N PRO A 39 8.48 4.09 3.09
CA PRO A 39 7.81 3.17 4.02
C PRO A 39 8.84 2.38 4.82
N HIS A 40 8.62 2.23 6.12
CA HIS A 40 9.27 1.14 6.84
C HIS A 40 8.53 -0.17 6.58
N LEU A 41 9.23 -1.30 6.71
CA LEU A 41 8.63 -2.63 6.55
C LEU A 41 7.40 -2.84 7.45
N ARG A 42 7.40 -2.22 8.63
CA ARG A 42 6.25 -2.24 9.55
C ARG A 42 5.02 -1.57 8.98
N ASP A 43 5.18 -0.47 8.24
CA ASP A 43 4.06 0.26 7.64
C ASP A 43 3.45 -0.55 6.50
N VAL A 44 4.31 -1.16 5.66
CA VAL A 44 3.88 -2.10 4.61
C VAL A 44 3.07 -3.25 5.21
N VAL A 45 3.58 -3.90 6.26
CA VAL A 45 2.89 -5.02 6.89
C VAL A 45 1.59 -4.59 7.57
N LYS A 46 1.58 -3.42 8.22
CA LYS A 46 0.38 -2.87 8.85
C LYS A 46 -0.71 -2.63 7.80
N GLU A 47 -0.34 -2.12 6.64
CA GLU A 47 -1.26 -1.87 5.55
C GLU A 47 -1.78 -3.17 4.94
N MET A 48 -0.91 -4.16 4.70
CA MET A 48 -1.31 -5.50 4.24
C MET A 48 -2.28 -6.20 5.21
N LYS A 49 -2.10 -6.00 6.52
CA LYS A 49 -3.04 -6.51 7.55
C LYS A 49 -4.39 -5.78 7.50
N ARG A 50 -4.37 -4.48 7.22
CA ARG A 50 -5.58 -3.64 7.15
C ARG A 50 -6.39 -3.92 5.88
N HIS A 51 -5.70 -4.19 4.77
CA HIS A 51 -6.26 -4.45 3.46
C HIS A 51 -5.68 -5.77 2.92
N PRO A 52 -6.19 -6.94 3.34
CA PRO A 52 -5.66 -8.24 2.96
C PRO A 52 -6.00 -8.67 1.52
N ASP A 53 -6.46 -7.75 0.67
CA ASP A 53 -6.74 -7.99 -0.74
C ASP A 53 -5.50 -7.63 -1.58
N PRO A 54 -4.86 -8.58 -2.30
CA PRO A 54 -3.73 -8.28 -3.16
C PRO A 54 -4.01 -7.24 -4.25
N ASN A 55 -5.27 -7.06 -4.68
CA ASN A 55 -5.66 -6.06 -5.68
C ASN A 55 -5.68 -4.63 -5.11
N TYR A 56 -5.51 -4.48 -3.79
CA TYR A 56 -5.50 -3.18 -3.12
C TYR A 56 -4.46 -2.21 -3.70
N VAL A 57 -3.30 -2.72 -4.15
CA VAL A 57 -2.27 -1.87 -4.77
C VAL A 57 -2.76 -1.23 -6.06
N ASP A 58 -3.55 -1.95 -6.85
CA ASP A 58 -4.09 -1.41 -8.11
C ASP A 58 -5.18 -0.36 -7.84
N VAL A 59 -5.97 -0.55 -6.77
CA VAL A 59 -6.91 0.47 -6.29
C VAL A 59 -6.19 1.76 -5.89
N LEU A 60 -5.09 1.64 -5.15
CA LEU A 60 -4.27 2.79 -4.75
C LEU A 60 -3.71 3.56 -5.94
N ARG A 61 -3.20 2.85 -6.96
CA ARG A 61 -2.73 3.47 -8.20
C ARG A 61 -3.83 4.23 -8.93
N GLN A 62 -5.01 3.61 -9.05
CA GLN A 62 -6.15 4.26 -9.70
C GLN A 62 -6.60 5.53 -8.96
N ILE A 63 -6.53 5.55 -7.63
CA ILE A 63 -6.84 6.75 -6.83
C ILE A 63 -5.84 7.87 -7.14
N ASP A 64 -4.53 7.57 -7.10
CA ASP A 64 -3.49 8.58 -7.36
C ASP A 64 -3.59 9.12 -8.81
N GLU A 65 -3.83 8.25 -9.79
CA GLU A 65 -4.05 8.65 -11.20
C GLU A 65 -5.30 9.54 -11.37
N GLN A 66 -6.35 9.30 -10.58
CA GLN A 66 -7.55 10.14 -10.60
C GLN A 66 -7.34 11.49 -9.92
N GLU A 67 -6.48 11.58 -8.90
CA GLU A 67 -6.13 12.85 -8.26
C GLU A 67 -5.19 13.69 -9.14
N GLU A 68 -4.25 13.08 -9.85
CA GLU A 68 -3.34 13.78 -10.77
C GLU A 68 -4.08 14.39 -11.99
N ASN A 69 -5.20 13.78 -12.41
CA ASN A 69 -6.04 14.29 -13.52
C ASN A 69 -7.07 15.34 -13.11
N LYS A 70 -7.12 15.75 -11.83
CA LYS A 70 -7.87 16.94 -11.43
C LYS A 70 -6.98 18.17 -11.65
N GLU A 71 -7.08 18.76 -12.83
CA GLU A 71 -6.49 20.07 -13.13
C GLU A 71 -6.84 21.09 -12.03
N PRO A 72 -5.94 22.04 -11.69
CA PRO A 72 -6.27 23.08 -10.74
C PRO A 72 -7.45 23.88 -11.29
N GLU A 73 -8.56 23.93 -10.56
CA GLU A 73 -9.68 24.82 -10.86
C GLU A 73 -9.12 26.22 -11.12
N GLN A 74 -9.13 26.64 -12.39
CA GLN A 74 -8.75 27.98 -12.77
C GLN A 74 -9.74 28.94 -12.12
N GLN A 75 -9.35 29.48 -10.98
CA GLN A 75 -10.07 30.52 -10.29
C GLN A 75 -9.89 31.81 -11.11
N TYR A 76 -10.73 31.99 -12.13
CA TYR A 76 -10.83 33.25 -12.84
C TYR A 76 -11.37 34.31 -11.87
N PRO A 77 -10.65 35.42 -11.64
CA PRO A 77 -11.24 36.57 -10.97
C PRO A 77 -12.18 37.28 -11.95
N GLU A 78 -13.44 37.48 -11.55
CA GLU A 78 -14.30 38.55 -12.08
C GLU A 78 -14.09 39.85 -11.28
#